data_AF-A0A919ABG2-F1
#
_entry.id   AF-A0A919ABG2-F1
#
_cell.length_a   1.000
_cell.length_b   1.000
_cell.length_c   1.000
_cell.angle_alpha   90.00
_cell.angle_beta   90.00
_cell.angle_gamma   90.00
#
_symmetry.space_group_name_H-M   'P 1'
#
loop_
_entity.id
_entity.type
_entity.pdbx_description
1 polymer ?
#
loop_
_entity_poly.entity_id
_entity_poly.type
_entity_poly.pdbx_seq_one_letter_code
_entity_poly.pdbx_strand_id
1 'polypeptide(L)' 'MFGVEPICEVLTSHGLKIATSTYYAAKNRAPSARSVRDAELKTQISRVHTDNYGVYEYGRSGGNCTARASSWLAARSPG' A
#
# COMPACT_ATOMS: atom_id res chain seq x y z
N MET A 1 -17.55 -24.74 5.88
CA MET A 1 -16.13 -24.85 5.50
C MET A 1 -15.61 -23.43 5.40
N PHE A 2 -14.71 -23.01 6.29
CA PHE A 2 -14.30 -21.61 6.45
C PHE A 2 -12.76 -21.55 6.45
N GLY A 3 -12.18 -20.76 5.55
CA GLY A 3 -10.73 -20.71 5.35
C GLY A 3 -10.38 -20.53 3.87
N VAL A 4 -9.17 -20.96 3.48
CA VAL A 4 -8.69 -20.91 2.09
C VAL A 4 -8.90 -22.20 1.32
N GLU A 5 -9.36 -23.27 1.98
CA GLU A 5 -9.66 -24.56 1.37
C GLU A 5 -10.54 -24.44 0.10
N PRO A 6 -11.70 -23.75 0.09
CA PRO A 6 -12.57 -23.72 -1.08
C PRO A 6 -11.95 -22.98 -2.28
N ILE A 7 -11.11 -21.96 -2.06
CA ILE A 7 -10.42 -21.28 -3.17
C ILE A 7 -9.24 -22.12 -3.69
N CYS A 8 -8.52 -22.83 -2.82
CA CYS A 8 -7.48 -23.78 -3.23
C CYS A 8 -8.04 -24.95 -4.05
N GLU A 9 -9.24 -25.44 -3.72
CA GLU A 9 -9.95 -26.50 -4.44
C GLU A 9 -10.39 -26.06 -5.84
N VAL A 10 -11.01 -24.87 -5.96
CA VAL A 10 -11.39 -24.27 -7.25
C VAL A 10 -10.15 -24.03 -8.12
N LEU A 11 -9.08 -23.44 -7.57
CA LEU A 11 -7.85 -23.18 -8.32
C LEU A 11 -7.19 -24.49 -8.78
N THR A 12 -7.17 -25.53 -7.95
CA THR A 12 -6.65 -26.86 -8.33
C THR A 12 -7.48 -27.48 -9.46
N SER A 13 -8.81 -27.28 -9.45
CA SER A 13 -9.72 -27.72 -10.52
C SER A 13 -9.45 -27.00 -11.85
N HIS A 14 -8.99 -25.75 -11.81
CA HIS A 14 -8.50 -24.99 -12.96
C HIS A 14 -7.01 -25.25 -13.30
N GLY A 15 -6.39 -26.30 -12.73
CA GLY A 15 -5.01 -26.70 -13.00
C GLY A 15 -3.93 -25.97 -12.20
N LEU A 16 -4.30 -24.97 -11.40
CA LEU A 16 -3.41 -24.23 -10.50
C LEU A 16 -3.27 -24.97 -9.17
N LYS A 17 -2.36 -25.95 -9.12
CA LYS A 17 -2.08 -26.77 -7.93
C LYS A 17 -1.49 -25.93 -6.79
N ILE A 18 -2.35 -25.42 -5.91
CA ILE A 18 -1.98 -24.61 -4.74
C ILE A 18 -2.41 -25.36 -3.48
N ALA A 19 -1.43 -25.78 -2.67
CA ALA A 19 -1.71 -26.44 -1.39
C ALA A 19 -2.07 -25.42 -0.30
N THR A 20 -3.01 -25.79 0.58
CA THR A 20 -3.35 -24.99 1.77
C THR A 20 -2.16 -24.82 2.72
N SER A 21 -1.32 -25.85 2.83
CA SER A 21 -0.08 -25.81 3.60
C SER A 21 0.89 -24.75 3.09
N THR A 22 1.01 -24.52 1.78
CA THR A 22 1.90 -23.47 1.25
C THR A 22 1.34 -22.07 1.46
N TYR A 23 0.01 -21.89 1.44
CA TYR A 23 -0.63 -20.65 1.86
C TYR A 23 -0.31 -20.31 3.32
N TYR A 24 -0.58 -21.23 4.26
CA TYR A 24 -0.31 -20.95 5.69
C TYR A 24 1.19 -20.85 5.98
N ALA A 25 2.03 -21.66 5.32
CA ALA A 25 3.48 -21.55 5.42
C ALA A 25 4.02 -20.25 4.82
N ALA A 26 3.32 -19.59 3.88
CA ALA A 26 3.66 -18.25 3.38
C ALA A 26 3.14 -17.14 4.33
N LYS A 27 1.91 -17.28 4.84
CA LYS A 27 1.27 -16.36 5.79
C LYS A 27 2.05 -16.24 7.10
N ASN A 28 2.64 -17.34 7.57
CA ASN A 28 3.38 -17.41 8.83
C ASN A 28 4.88 -17.08 8.70
N ARG A 29 5.39 -16.70 7.52
CA ARG A 29 6.82 -16.33 7.38
C ARG A 29 7.08 -15.00 8.06
N ALA A 30 8.24 -14.90 8.72
CA ALA A 30 8.76 -13.61 9.14
C ALA A 30 8.87 -12.67 7.91
N PRO A 31 8.57 -11.37 8.07
CA PRO A 31 8.64 -10.41 6.97
C PRO A 31 10.07 -10.34 6.41
N SER A 32 10.20 -10.42 5.09
CA SER A 32 11.50 -10.27 4.44
C SER A 32 12.07 -8.87 4.65
N ALA A 33 13.39 -8.69 4.52
CA ALA A 33 14.03 -7.37 4.60
C ALA A 33 13.50 -6.35 3.55
N ARG A 34 12.86 -6.82 2.48
CA ARG A 34 12.09 -5.96 1.56
C ARG A 34 10.74 -5.57 2.17
N SER A 35 9.99 -6.53 2.70
CA SER A 35 8.69 -6.32 3.33
C SER A 35 8.75 -5.33 4.51
N VAL A 36 9.85 -5.33 5.28
CA VAL A 36 10.08 -4.36 6.37
C VAL A 36 10.23 -2.94 5.82
N ARG A 37 11.16 -2.73 4.87
CA ARG A 37 11.36 -1.41 4.23
C ARG A 37 10.10 -0.92 3.50
N ASP A 38 9.38 -1.81 2.83
CA ASP A 38 8.14 -1.49 2.13
C ASP A 38 7.02 -1.08 3.12
N ALA A 39 7.07 -1.53 4.39
CA ALA A 39 6.14 -1.07 5.43
C ALA A 39 6.47 0.36 5.91
N GLU A 40 7.75 0.67 6.11
CA GLU A 40 8.22 2.02 6.45
C GLU A 40 7.87 3.02 5.32
N LEU A 41 8.13 2.64 4.07
CA LEU A 41 7.80 3.42 2.88
C LEU A 41 6.28 3.63 2.74
N LYS A 42 5.45 2.62 3.03
CA LYS A 42 3.98 2.77 3.02
C LYS A 42 3.50 3.86 3.97
N THR A 43 4.05 3.95 5.18
CA THR A 43 3.69 5.02 6.14
C THR A 43 4.02 6.40 5.58
N GLN A 44 5.19 6.57 4.94
CA GLN A 44 5.57 7.82 4.29
C GLN A 44 4.67 8.16 3.11
N ILE A 45 4.34 7.17 2.26
CA ILE A 45 3.42 7.31 1.13
C ILE A 45 2.03 7.71 1.62
N SER A 46 1.49 7.05 2.66
CA SER A 46 0.18 7.39 3.24
C SER A 46 0.14 8.82 3.78
N ARG A 47 1.19 9.28 4.47
CA ARG A 47 1.31 10.68 4.90
C ARG A 47 1.27 11.64 3.71
N VAL A 48 2.15 11.44 2.73
CA VAL A 48 2.21 12.29 1.52
C VAL A 48 0.89 12.24 0.75
N HIS A 49 0.20 11.10 0.72
CA HIS A 49 -1.10 10.93 0.09
C HIS A 49 -2.18 11.77 0.79
N THR A 50 -2.32 11.68 2.12
CA THR A 50 -3.23 12.53 2.90
C THR A 50 -2.89 14.02 2.76
N ASP A 51 -1.61 14.39 2.86
CA ASP A 51 -1.13 15.77 2.70
C ASP A 51 -1.37 16.35 1.28
N ASN A 52 -1.60 15.49 0.28
CA ASN A 52 -1.85 15.89 -1.11
C ASN A 52 -3.30 15.69 -1.61
N TYR A 53 -4.15 14.94 -0.91
CA TYR A 53 -5.53 14.69 -1.33
C TYR A 53 -6.37 15.98 -1.46
N GLY A 54 -6.09 16.99 -0.63
CA GLY A 54 -6.64 18.34 -0.74
C GLY A 54 -6.21 19.15 -1.98
N VAL A 55 -5.60 18.53 -3.01
CA VAL A 55 -5.40 19.12 -4.35
C VAL A 55 -6.30 18.46 -5.39
N TYR A 56 -6.60 17.16 -5.27
CA TYR A 56 -7.42 16.44 -6.24
C TYR A 56 -8.93 16.68 -6.06
N GLU A 57 -9.37 17.06 -4.87
CA GLU A 57 -10.76 17.49 -4.63
C GLU A 57 -11.08 18.86 -5.26
N TYR A 58 -10.07 19.63 -5.64
CA TYR A 58 -10.19 20.96 -6.23
C TYR A 58 -10.38 20.93 -7.76
N GLY A 59 -11.20 20.01 -8.26
CA GLY A 59 -11.70 20.07 -9.64
C GLY A 59 -12.77 21.16 -9.86
N ARG A 60 -13.27 21.78 -8.77
CA ARG A 60 -14.36 22.77 -8.79
C ARG A 60 -14.46 23.53 -7.46
N SER A 61 -13.68 24.58 -7.24
CA SER A 61 -13.88 25.52 -6.12
C SER A 61 -13.09 26.82 -6.36
N GLY A 62 -13.10 27.75 -5.40
CA GLY A 62 -12.38 29.02 -5.41
C GLY A 62 -11.61 29.21 -4.10
N GLY A 63 -10.35 28.84 -4.06
CA GLY A 63 -9.55 28.71 -2.83
C GLY A 63 -8.05 28.78 -3.11
N ASN A 64 -7.33 29.51 -2.25
CA ASN A 64 -6.00 30.01 -2.57
C ASN A 64 -4.90 28.94 -2.67
N CYS A 65 -4.02 29.14 -3.65
CA CYS A 65 -2.91 28.24 -3.98
C CYS A 65 -1.65 28.43 -3.11
N THR A 66 -1.66 29.36 -2.15
CA THR A 66 -0.45 29.86 -1.48
C THR A 66 -0.09 29.17 -0.17
N ALA A 67 -0.97 28.36 0.43
CA ALA A 67 -0.74 27.78 1.76
C ALA A 67 0.11 26.50 1.80
N ARG A 68 0.24 25.73 0.69
CA ARG A 68 0.82 24.36 0.70
C ARG A 68 2.10 24.14 -0.13
N ALA A 69 2.57 25.13 -0.87
CA ALA A 69 3.86 25.04 -1.58
C ALA A 69 5.07 25.03 -0.63
N SER A 70 4.95 25.65 0.55
CA SER A 70 6.03 25.84 1.53
C SER A 70 6.60 24.52 2.05
N SER A 71 5.75 23.50 2.25
CA SER A 71 6.16 22.16 2.73
C SER A 71 7.08 21.45 1.72
N TRP A 72 6.71 21.49 0.43
CA TRP A 72 7.47 20.88 -0.64
C TRP A 72 8.80 21.60 -0.93
N LEU A 73 8.86 22.93 -0.75
CA LEU A 73 10.10 23.69 -0.88
C LEU A 73 11.07 23.45 0.29
N ALA A 74 10.56 23.40 1.52
CA ALA A 74 11.37 23.09 2.70
C ALA A 74 12.00 21.68 2.65
N ALA A 75 11.31 20.70 2.06
CA ALA A 75 11.83 19.35 1.84
C ALA A 75 12.82 19.21 0.66
N ARG A 76 13.08 20.29 -0.11
CA ARG A 76 13.91 20.26 -1.32
C ARG A 76 15.18 21.10 -1.25
N SER A 77 15.64 21.43 -0.03
CA SER A 77 16.96 22.02 0.19
C SER A 77 18.01 20.91 0.38
N PRO A 78 18.94 20.69 -0.56
CA PRO A 78 20.27 20.24 -0.17
C PRO A 78 20.95 21.36 0.65
N GLY A 79 21.98 20.99 1.42
CA GLY A 79 22.71 21.93 2.30
C GLY A 79 23.54 22.98 1.58
#